data_AF-A0A9D2PM95-F1
#
_entry.id   AF-A0A9D2PM95-F1
#
_cell.length_a   1.000
_cell.length_b   1.000
_cell.length_c   1.000
_cell.angle_alpha   90.00
_cell.angle_beta   90.00
_cell.angle_gamma   90.00
#
_symmetry.space_group_name_H-M   'P 1'
#
loop_
_entity.id
_entity.type
_entity.pdbx_description
1 polymer ?
#
loop_
_entity_poly.entity_id
_entity_poly.type
_entity_poly.pdbx_seq_one_letter_code
_entity_poly.pdbx_strand_id
1 'polypeptide(L)'
;MSMIEILAGPVIGAVIGYCTNYIAVKMLFRPLKPVKIGDRTLPFTPGIIPRGQSRIARALGEAVGEHLLTKEDICGMLLAQETKETVVEAVAGRIRDIQDREDTLEEFLGHYVDREDYDSVKEHLEEFVTEKIGKGLEDLDVGTIIAEEGAKEVREKFSGSMVSMFLNDDLIRSIAVPIGNKVGEYIRENGREKIRPLVVGEIAAAENKPVAELMDSVPLKDEKIRELVEDAYVTFVTHHAEEIAGKFHVEQVVEEKVNQMDVLEVEHLLLGVMKKELNAVVNLGALIGFLIGLLNLLF
;
A
#
# COMPACT_ATOMS: atom_id res chain seq x y z
N MET A 1 22.17 -73.78 -25.69
CA MET A 1 21.41 -73.09 -24.63
C MET A 1 19.95 -73.07 -25.05
N SER A 2 19.04 -73.38 -24.13
CA SER A 2 17.62 -73.16 -24.39
C SER A 2 17.38 -71.66 -24.57
N MET A 3 16.39 -71.25 -25.37
CA MET A 3 16.03 -69.83 -25.55
C MET A 3 15.77 -69.12 -24.21
N ILE A 4 15.38 -69.91 -23.20
CA ILE A 4 15.16 -69.51 -21.81
C ILE A 4 16.47 -69.09 -21.13
N GLU A 5 17.57 -69.82 -21.34
CA GLU A 5 18.88 -69.50 -20.74
C GLU A 5 19.48 -68.21 -21.28
N ILE A 6 19.27 -67.90 -22.56
CA ILE A 6 19.78 -66.69 -23.22
C ILE A 6 19.00 -65.46 -22.74
N LEU A 7 17.67 -65.55 -22.62
CA LEU A 7 16.85 -64.42 -22.16
C LEU A 7 16.89 -64.20 -20.64
N ALA A 8 17.33 -65.18 -19.86
CA ALA A 8 17.38 -65.08 -18.40
C ALA A 8 18.26 -63.92 -17.92
N GLY A 9 19.46 -63.73 -18.49
CA GLY A 9 20.39 -62.66 -18.10
C GLY A 9 19.81 -61.24 -18.24
N PRO A 10 19.36 -60.83 -19.45
CA PRO A 10 18.68 -59.55 -19.68
C PRO A 10 17.46 -59.34 -18.80
N VAL A 11 16.61 -60.36 -18.64
CA VAL A 11 15.38 -60.24 -17.83
C VAL A 11 15.71 -60.06 -16.35
N ILE A 12 16.65 -60.85 -15.81
CA ILE A 12 17.09 -60.72 -14.42
C ILE A 12 17.74 -59.34 -14.20
N GLY A 13 18.60 -58.89 -15.11
CA GLY A 13 19.20 -57.56 -15.07
C GLY A 13 18.15 -56.45 -15.06
N ALA A 14 17.13 -56.55 -15.92
CA ALA A 14 16.02 -55.62 -15.95
C ALA A 14 15.21 -55.57 -14.65
N VAL A 15 14.91 -56.74 -14.07
CA VAL A 15 14.18 -56.85 -12.80
C VAL A 15 14.98 -56.27 -11.64
N ILE A 16 16.29 -56.57 -11.55
CA ILE A 16 17.16 -55.99 -10.52
C ILE A 16 17.24 -54.47 -10.68
N GLY A 17 17.42 -53.97 -11.91
CA GLY A 17 17.46 -52.53 -12.19
C GLY A 17 16.17 -51.82 -11.79
N TYR A 18 15.01 -52.41 -12.14
CA TYR A 18 13.70 -51.89 -11.75
C TYR A 18 13.53 -51.89 -10.22
N CYS A 19 13.78 -53.02 -9.56
CA CYS A 19 13.59 -53.18 -8.12
C CYS A 19 14.51 -52.26 -7.30
N THR A 20 15.79 -52.20 -7.64
CA THR A 20 16.76 -51.35 -6.92
C THR A 20 16.40 -49.88 -7.07
N ASN A 21 16.07 -49.42 -8.28
CA ASN A 21 15.74 -48.01 -8.48
C ASN A 21 14.38 -47.64 -7.87
N TYR A 22 13.40 -48.55 -7.88
CA TYR A 22 12.13 -48.37 -7.17
C TYR A 22 12.34 -48.21 -5.66
N ILE A 23 13.21 -49.02 -5.05
CA ILE A 23 13.56 -48.89 -3.63
C ILE A 23 14.26 -47.55 -3.38
N ALA A 24 15.21 -47.15 -4.23
CA ALA A 24 15.92 -45.88 -4.10
C ALA A 24 14.95 -44.68 -4.13
N VAL A 25 14.03 -44.64 -5.09
CA VAL A 25 12.98 -43.62 -5.16
C VAL A 25 12.11 -43.63 -3.91
N LYS A 26 11.69 -44.81 -3.44
CA LYS A 26 10.89 -44.95 -2.22
C LYS A 26 11.64 -44.47 -0.97
N MET A 27 12.95 -44.65 -0.92
CA MET A 27 13.83 -44.20 0.17
C MET A 27 14.01 -42.68 0.24
N LEU A 28 13.75 -41.94 -0.85
CA LEU A 28 13.74 -40.48 -0.81
C LEU A 28 12.62 -39.94 0.09
N PHE A 29 11.48 -40.63 0.13
CA PHE A 29 10.28 -40.20 0.86
C PHE A 29 10.11 -40.92 2.20
N ARG A 30 10.45 -42.21 2.28
CA ARG A 30 10.30 -43.02 3.50
C ARG A 30 11.64 -43.59 3.96
N PRO A 31 11.87 -43.74 5.27
CA PRO A 31 10.96 -43.54 6.39
C PRO A 31 10.84 -42.07 6.83
N LEU A 32 9.68 -41.69 7.38
CA LEU A 32 9.39 -40.30 7.81
C LEU A 32 10.17 -39.89 9.06
N LYS A 33 10.54 -40.87 9.90
CA LYS A 33 11.29 -40.68 11.15
C LYS A 33 12.62 -41.43 11.08
N PRO A 34 13.67 -40.96 11.76
CA PRO A 34 14.93 -41.68 11.87
C PRO A 34 14.71 -43.05 12.51
N VAL A 35 15.24 -44.10 11.89
CA VAL A 35 15.17 -45.47 12.41
C VAL A 35 16.46 -45.74 13.17
N LYS A 36 16.33 -46.16 14.43
CA LYS A 36 17.48 -46.49 15.31
C LYS A 36 17.63 -48.01 15.41
N ILE A 37 18.86 -48.50 15.27
CA ILE A 37 19.24 -49.90 15.52
C ILE A 37 20.34 -49.89 16.58
N GLY A 38 20.00 -50.27 17.81
CA GLY A 38 20.88 -50.07 18.97
C GLY A 38 21.20 -48.60 19.17
N ASP A 39 22.49 -48.27 19.33
CA ASP A 39 22.97 -46.90 19.52
C ASP A 39 23.22 -46.12 18.21
N ARG A 40 22.98 -46.72 17.04
CA ARG A 40 23.25 -46.10 15.73
C ARG A 40 21.96 -45.83 14.95
N THR A 41 21.88 -44.66 14.31
CA THR A 41 20.83 -44.34 13.35
C THR A 41 21.15 -44.96 11.99
N LEU A 42 20.15 -45.56 11.34
CA LEU A 42 20.34 -46.15 10.02
C LEU A 42 20.62 -45.05 8.99
N PRO A 43 21.63 -45.20 8.12
CA PRO A 43 21.89 -44.23 7.05
C PRO A 43 20.65 -44.10 6.15
N PHE A 44 20.42 -42.90 5.62
CA PHE A 44 19.25 -42.56 4.80
C PHE A 44 17.90 -42.69 5.54
N THR A 45 17.90 -42.58 6.87
CA THR A 45 16.68 -42.44 7.69
C THR A 45 16.76 -41.19 8.59
N PRO A 46 15.80 -40.25 8.54
CA PRO A 46 14.63 -40.23 7.66
C PRO A 46 15.01 -40.04 6.19
N GLY A 47 14.05 -40.25 5.29
CA GLY A 47 14.23 -40.03 3.86
C GLY A 47 14.74 -38.62 3.55
N ILE A 48 15.34 -38.45 2.37
CA ILE A 48 16.00 -37.19 1.96
C ILE A 48 15.00 -36.01 1.95
N ILE A 49 13.78 -36.24 1.50
CA ILE A 49 12.72 -35.22 1.43
C ILE A 49 12.26 -34.78 2.82
N PRO A 50 11.83 -35.68 3.74
CA PRO A 50 11.54 -35.31 5.13
C PRO A 50 12.66 -34.55 5.82
N ARG A 51 13.92 -34.96 5.60
CA ARG A 51 15.09 -34.32 6.21
C ARG A 51 15.37 -32.92 5.65
N GLY A 52 14.98 -32.67 4.41
CA GLY A 52 15.28 -31.45 3.66
C GLY A 52 14.16 -30.41 3.62
N GLN A 53 13.08 -30.59 4.39
CA GLN A 53 11.89 -29.73 4.35
C GLN A 53 12.23 -28.24 4.47
N SER A 54 13.04 -27.84 5.45
CA SER A 54 13.41 -26.42 5.62
C SER A 54 14.20 -25.84 4.46
N ARG A 55 15.04 -26.65 3.81
CA ARG A 55 15.75 -26.23 2.59
C ARG A 55 14.78 -26.01 1.42
N ILE A 56 13.77 -26.87 1.31
CA ILE A 56 12.73 -26.76 0.28
C ILE A 56 11.85 -25.54 0.57
N ALA A 57 11.48 -25.32 1.83
CA ALA A 57 10.71 -24.17 2.29
C ALA A 57 11.40 -22.86 1.91
N ARG A 58 12.69 -22.73 2.23
CA ARG A 58 13.50 -21.57 1.86
C ARG A 58 13.59 -21.38 0.34
N ALA A 59 13.89 -22.44 -0.41
CA ALA A 59 14.00 -22.34 -1.86
C ALA A 59 12.67 -21.98 -2.54
N LEU A 60 11.54 -22.45 -2.02
CA LEU A 60 10.21 -22.04 -2.48
C LEU A 60 9.93 -20.59 -2.10
N GLY A 61 10.26 -20.18 -0.87
CA GLY A 61 10.10 -18.81 -0.41
C GLY A 61 10.87 -17.82 -1.28
N GLU A 62 12.17 -18.06 -1.49
CA GLU A 62 13.04 -17.25 -2.35
C GLU A 62 12.46 -17.17 -3.78
N ALA A 63 12.08 -18.32 -4.37
CA ALA A 63 11.52 -18.33 -5.71
C ALA A 63 10.18 -17.56 -5.85
N VAL A 64 9.31 -17.63 -4.85
CA VAL A 64 8.02 -16.91 -4.87
C VAL A 64 8.24 -15.41 -4.63
N GLY A 65 9.06 -15.05 -3.63
CA GLY A 65 9.31 -13.66 -3.25
C GLY A 65 10.14 -12.89 -4.28
N GLU A 66 11.11 -13.52 -4.93
CA GLU A 66 11.96 -12.85 -5.92
C GLU A 66 11.40 -12.87 -7.35
N HIS A 67 10.55 -13.83 -7.69
CA HIS A 67 10.15 -14.04 -9.10
C HIS A 67 8.65 -14.05 -9.38
N LEU A 68 7.79 -14.24 -8.39
CA LEU A 68 6.33 -14.35 -8.62
C LEU A 68 5.52 -13.21 -8.00
N LEU A 69 5.97 -12.65 -6.88
CA LEU A 69 5.30 -11.56 -6.17
C LEU A 69 6.33 -10.49 -5.81
N THR A 70 6.85 -9.82 -6.84
CA THR A 70 7.80 -8.73 -6.65
C THR A 70 7.11 -7.48 -6.11
N LYS A 71 7.89 -6.50 -5.63
CA LYS A 71 7.34 -5.23 -5.15
C LYS A 71 6.61 -4.50 -6.27
N GLU A 72 7.18 -4.56 -7.47
CA GLU A 72 6.64 -3.97 -8.70
C GLU A 72 5.31 -4.63 -9.08
N ASP A 73 5.20 -5.96 -8.95
CA ASP A 73 3.95 -6.68 -9.20
C ASP A 73 2.85 -6.23 -8.22
N ILE A 74 3.17 -6.11 -6.92
CA ILE A 74 2.23 -5.63 -5.90
C ILE A 74 1.78 -4.19 -6.19
N CYS A 75 2.71 -3.30 -6.53
CA CYS A 75 2.38 -1.92 -6.91
C CYS A 75 1.48 -1.89 -8.15
N GLY A 76 1.81 -2.69 -9.17
CA GLY A 76 1.03 -2.82 -10.40
C GLY A 76 -0.38 -3.36 -10.14
N MET A 77 -0.52 -4.33 -9.23
CA MET A 77 -1.82 -4.85 -8.81
C MET A 77 -2.67 -3.78 -8.09
N LEU A 78 -2.08 -2.96 -7.22
CA LEU A 78 -2.81 -1.87 -6.55
C LEU A 78 -3.23 -0.76 -7.52
N LEU A 79 -2.40 -0.47 -8.52
CA LEU A 79 -2.69 0.54 -9.56
C LEU A 79 -3.55 -0.01 -10.71
N ALA A 80 -3.88 -1.29 -10.70
CA ALA A 80 -4.72 -1.90 -11.72
C ALA A 80 -6.10 -1.23 -11.76
N GLN A 81 -6.62 -1.02 -12.98
CA GLN A 81 -7.88 -0.30 -13.18
C GLN A 81 -9.04 -0.90 -12.38
N GLU A 82 -9.15 -2.23 -12.34
CA GLU A 82 -10.17 -2.94 -11.57
C GLU A 82 -10.08 -2.66 -10.06
N THR A 83 -8.87 -2.64 -9.51
CA THR A 83 -8.63 -2.33 -8.09
C THR A 83 -8.93 -0.87 -7.79
N LYS A 84 -8.47 0.06 -8.63
CA LYS A 84 -8.81 1.48 -8.54
C LYS A 84 -10.32 1.69 -8.53
N GLU A 85 -11.04 1.15 -9.52
CA GLU A 85 -12.50 1.29 -9.63
C GLU A 85 -13.22 0.73 -8.40
N THR A 86 -12.77 -0.43 -7.89
CA THR A 86 -13.34 -1.04 -6.68
C THR A 86 -13.17 -0.14 -5.46
N VAL A 87 -11.98 0.44 -5.26
CA VAL A 87 -11.69 1.34 -4.13
C VAL A 87 -12.46 2.65 -4.28
N VAL A 88 -12.46 3.23 -5.49
CA VAL A 88 -13.17 4.48 -5.78
C VAL A 88 -14.66 4.32 -5.54
N GLU A 89 -15.28 3.24 -6.01
CA GLU A 89 -16.70 2.99 -5.80
C GLU A 89 -17.02 2.74 -4.33
N ALA A 90 -16.17 2.00 -3.61
CA ALA A 90 -16.35 1.78 -2.18
C ALA A 90 -16.31 3.10 -1.39
N VAL A 91 -15.32 3.97 -1.66
CA VAL A 91 -15.18 5.26 -0.96
C VAL A 91 -16.27 6.24 -1.37
N ALA A 92 -16.53 6.39 -2.68
CA ALA A 92 -17.60 7.26 -3.17
C ALA A 92 -18.99 6.79 -2.71
N GLY A 93 -19.21 5.48 -2.59
CA GLY A 93 -20.41 4.91 -1.98
C GLY A 93 -20.56 5.33 -0.51
N ARG A 94 -19.48 5.24 0.28
CA ARG A 94 -19.50 5.71 1.67
C ARG A 94 -19.79 7.20 1.79
N ILE A 95 -19.21 8.02 0.91
CA ILE A 95 -19.47 9.48 0.88
C ILE A 95 -20.96 9.76 0.62
N ARG A 96 -21.60 9.02 -0.29
CA ARG A 96 -23.05 9.12 -0.53
C ARG A 96 -23.86 8.68 0.68
N ASP A 97 -23.50 7.57 1.33
CA ASP A 97 -24.18 7.13 2.56
C ASP A 97 -24.12 8.20 3.67
N ILE A 98 -23.05 9.01 3.70
CA ILE A 98 -22.87 10.11 4.65
C ILE A 98 -23.73 11.33 4.26
N GLN A 99 -23.92 11.61 2.97
CA GLN A 99 -24.83 12.67 2.50
C GLN A 99 -26.28 12.43 2.94
N ASP A 100 -26.69 11.16 3.07
CA ASP A 100 -28.05 10.81 3.51
C ASP A 100 -28.20 10.84 5.04
N ARG A 101 -27.13 11.06 5.80
CA ARG A 101 -27.14 11.13 7.27
C ARG A 101 -27.14 12.58 7.75
N GLU A 102 -27.84 12.82 8.86
CA GLU A 102 -27.88 14.13 9.52
C GLU A 102 -26.72 14.35 10.51
N ASP A 103 -25.73 13.44 10.54
CA ASP A 103 -24.57 13.53 11.43
C ASP A 103 -23.81 14.86 11.19
N THR A 104 -23.41 15.51 12.28
CA THR A 104 -22.57 16.72 12.20
C THR A 104 -21.14 16.35 11.78
N LEU A 105 -20.35 17.33 11.32
CA LEU A 105 -18.95 17.09 10.95
C LEU A 105 -18.13 16.57 12.15
N GLU A 106 -18.38 17.08 13.36
CA GLU A 106 -17.74 16.59 14.60
C GLU A 106 -18.09 15.12 14.86
N GLU A 107 -19.36 14.76 14.80
CA GLU A 107 -19.82 13.37 15.02
C GLU A 107 -19.23 12.43 13.95
N PHE A 108 -19.23 12.88 12.70
CA PHE A 108 -18.70 12.12 11.59
C PHE A 108 -17.20 11.83 11.75
N LEU A 109 -16.40 12.86 12.06
CA LEU A 109 -14.96 12.71 12.25
C LEU A 109 -14.63 11.94 13.53
N GLY A 110 -15.47 12.04 14.57
CA GLY A 110 -15.36 11.27 15.80
C GLY A 110 -15.54 9.75 15.64
N HIS A 111 -16.03 9.27 14.49
CA HIS A 111 -16.05 7.83 14.18
C HIS A 111 -14.69 7.26 13.78
N TYR A 112 -13.76 8.11 13.35
CA TYR A 112 -12.47 7.70 12.81
C TYR A 112 -11.29 8.17 13.64
N VAL A 113 -11.47 9.24 14.41
CA VAL A 113 -10.42 9.91 15.15
C VAL A 113 -10.87 10.07 16.61
N ASP A 114 -9.99 9.71 17.55
CA ASP A 114 -10.25 9.94 18.98
C ASP A 114 -10.29 11.44 19.29
N ARG A 115 -10.99 11.83 20.37
CA ARG A 115 -11.17 13.26 20.71
C ARG A 115 -9.86 14.04 20.85
N GLU A 116 -8.81 13.45 21.41
CA GLU A 116 -7.52 14.13 21.56
C GLU A 116 -6.89 14.48 20.21
N ASP A 117 -6.89 13.53 19.27
CA ASP A 117 -6.36 13.73 17.93
C ASP A 117 -7.23 14.71 17.13
N TYR A 118 -8.56 14.65 17.31
CA TYR A 118 -9.50 15.59 16.71
C TYR A 118 -9.23 17.03 17.15
N ASP A 119 -9.17 17.26 18.47
CA ASP A 119 -8.93 18.58 19.05
C ASP A 119 -7.56 19.13 18.61
N SER A 120 -6.56 18.26 18.50
CA SER A 120 -5.23 18.61 17.98
C SER A 120 -5.29 19.06 16.52
N VAL A 121 -5.94 18.29 15.63
CA VAL A 121 -6.07 18.66 14.20
C VAL A 121 -6.84 19.97 14.05
N LYS A 122 -7.89 20.17 14.84
CA LYS A 122 -8.68 21.40 14.87
C LYS A 122 -7.82 22.61 15.25
N GLU A 123 -7.04 22.53 16.33
CA GLU A 123 -6.17 23.64 16.75
C GLU A 123 -5.12 23.98 15.67
N HIS A 124 -4.54 22.97 15.03
CA HIS A 124 -3.61 23.18 13.92
C HIS A 124 -4.29 23.84 12.70
N LEU A 125 -5.54 23.46 12.38
CA LEU A 125 -6.30 24.07 11.30
C LEU A 125 -6.63 25.55 11.60
N GLU A 126 -7.08 25.84 12.83
CA GLU A 126 -7.35 27.20 13.29
C GLU A 126 -6.10 28.09 13.15
N GLU A 127 -4.95 27.59 13.57
CA GLU A 127 -3.68 28.32 13.46
C GLU A 127 -3.26 28.48 12.00
N PHE A 128 -3.34 27.42 11.18
CA PHE A 128 -3.00 27.47 9.76
C PHE A 128 -3.82 28.50 9.00
N VAL A 129 -5.15 28.51 9.20
CA VAL A 129 -6.04 29.47 8.54
C VAL A 129 -5.78 30.89 9.04
N THR A 130 -5.57 31.08 10.35
CA THR A 130 -5.25 32.39 10.93
C THR A 130 -3.98 32.99 10.32
N GLU A 131 -2.90 32.19 10.25
CA GLU A 131 -1.63 32.61 9.66
C GLU A 131 -1.75 32.91 8.16
N LYS A 132 -2.50 32.07 7.41
CA LYS A 132 -2.75 32.30 5.98
C LYS A 132 -3.51 33.60 5.71
N ILE A 133 -4.54 33.89 6.51
CA ILE A 133 -5.29 35.16 6.39
C ILE A 133 -4.39 36.34 6.77
N GLY A 134 -3.65 36.24 7.89
CA GLY A 134 -2.73 37.29 8.33
C GLY A 134 -1.70 37.64 7.26
N LYS A 135 -1.03 36.62 6.71
CA LYS A 135 -0.09 36.80 5.60
C LYS A 135 -0.75 37.34 4.33
N GLY A 136 -1.94 36.87 4.00
CA GLY A 136 -2.70 37.38 2.86
C GLY A 136 -3.03 38.88 2.98
N LEU A 137 -3.33 39.36 4.19
CA LEU A 137 -3.55 40.79 4.46
C LEU A 137 -2.27 41.61 4.35
N GLU A 138 -1.13 41.06 4.75
CA GLU A 138 0.17 41.70 4.56
C GLU A 138 0.56 41.80 3.09
N ASP A 139 0.41 40.69 2.34
CA ASP A 139 0.75 40.62 0.91
C ASP A 139 -0.14 41.57 0.07
N LEU A 140 -1.39 41.78 0.49
CA LEU A 140 -2.32 42.71 -0.16
C LEU A 140 -1.97 44.19 0.11
N ASP A 141 -1.13 44.47 1.10
CA ASP A 141 -0.78 45.82 1.57
C ASP A 141 -2.02 46.72 1.78
N VAL A 142 -2.91 46.25 2.66
CA VAL A 142 -4.16 46.96 3.01
C VAL A 142 -3.90 48.42 3.41
N GLY A 143 -2.74 48.71 4.01
CA GLY A 143 -2.34 50.06 4.38
C GLY A 143 -2.23 50.99 3.18
N THR A 144 -1.53 50.56 2.14
CA THR A 144 -1.41 51.32 0.88
C THR A 144 -2.76 51.47 0.18
N ILE A 145 -3.57 50.42 0.13
CA ILE A 145 -4.92 50.49 -0.48
C ILE A 145 -5.79 51.52 0.24
N ILE A 146 -5.78 51.54 1.58
CA ILE A 146 -6.54 52.53 2.35
C ILE A 146 -6.02 53.94 2.13
N ALA A 147 -4.70 54.13 2.01
CA ALA A 147 -4.14 55.44 1.70
C ALA A 147 -4.58 55.94 0.31
N GLU A 148 -4.53 55.08 -0.71
CA GLU A 148 -4.90 55.44 -2.08
C GLU A 148 -6.41 55.71 -2.20
N GLU A 149 -7.24 54.80 -1.72
CA GLU A 149 -8.69 54.91 -1.90
C GLU A 149 -9.30 55.94 -0.94
N GLY A 150 -8.73 56.09 0.26
CA GLY A 150 -9.06 57.20 1.16
C GLY A 150 -8.72 58.57 0.57
N ALA A 151 -7.55 58.69 -0.09
CA ALA A 151 -7.17 59.93 -0.78
C ALA A 151 -8.14 60.27 -1.93
N LYS A 152 -8.54 59.26 -2.70
CA LYS A 152 -9.47 59.41 -3.83
C LYS A 152 -10.88 59.81 -3.36
N GLU A 153 -11.42 59.16 -2.33
CA GLU A 153 -12.74 59.48 -1.78
C GLU A 153 -12.79 60.92 -1.22
N VAL A 154 -11.73 61.34 -0.51
CA VAL A 154 -11.62 62.73 -0.03
C VAL A 154 -11.63 63.71 -1.20
N ARG A 155 -10.91 63.41 -2.28
CA ARG A 155 -10.88 64.26 -3.48
C ARG A 155 -12.25 64.36 -4.16
N GLU A 156 -12.94 63.24 -4.34
CA GLU A 156 -14.27 63.22 -4.96
C GLU A 156 -15.32 63.96 -4.12
N LYS A 157 -15.35 63.71 -2.81
CA LYS A 157 -16.34 64.30 -1.91
C LYS A 157 -16.23 65.81 -1.77
N PHE A 158 -15.02 66.35 -1.89
CA PHE A 158 -14.79 67.81 -1.86
C PHE A 158 -14.71 68.45 -3.24
N SER A 159 -14.83 67.68 -4.33
CA SER A 159 -14.83 68.20 -5.69
C SER A 159 -15.97 69.20 -5.90
N GLY A 160 -15.65 70.37 -6.48
CA GLY A 160 -16.61 71.46 -6.69
C GLY A 160 -16.96 72.30 -5.45
N SER A 161 -16.43 71.98 -4.26
CA SER A 161 -16.56 72.83 -3.06
C SER A 161 -15.46 73.91 -3.00
N MET A 162 -15.69 75.00 -2.24
CA MET A 162 -14.63 75.99 -1.97
C MET A 162 -13.39 75.38 -1.29
N VAL A 163 -13.53 74.24 -0.61
CA VAL A 163 -12.43 73.56 0.08
C VAL A 163 -11.46 72.89 -0.92
N SER A 164 -11.92 72.55 -2.12
CA SER A 164 -11.06 71.95 -3.17
C SER A 164 -9.90 72.85 -3.61
N MET A 165 -10.00 74.17 -3.44
CA MET A 165 -8.90 75.10 -3.72
C MET A 165 -7.74 74.98 -2.72
N PHE A 166 -8.01 74.47 -1.51
CA PHE A 166 -7.02 74.29 -0.44
C PHE A 166 -6.61 72.81 -0.27
N LEU A 167 -7.42 71.87 -0.74
CA LEU A 167 -7.12 70.44 -0.78
C LEU A 167 -6.38 70.09 -2.07
N ASN A 168 -5.08 70.36 -2.10
CA ASN A 168 -4.21 69.87 -3.17
C ASN A 168 -3.83 68.40 -2.95
N ASP A 169 -3.36 67.75 -4.02
CA ASP A 169 -2.98 66.33 -4.00
C ASP A 169 -1.89 66.03 -2.96
N ASP A 170 -0.99 67.00 -2.71
CA ASP A 170 0.08 66.86 -1.72
C ASP A 170 -0.46 66.83 -0.29
N LEU A 171 -1.41 67.70 0.07
CA LEU A 171 -2.03 67.74 1.39
C LEU A 171 -2.82 66.45 1.65
N ILE A 172 -3.59 66.00 0.66
CA ILE A 172 -4.35 64.74 0.74
C ILE A 172 -3.38 63.56 0.98
N ARG A 173 -2.30 63.47 0.19
CA ARG A 173 -1.28 62.42 0.38
C ARG A 173 -0.59 62.51 1.73
N SER A 174 -0.28 63.72 2.20
CA SER A 174 0.40 63.93 3.50
C SER A 174 -0.40 63.43 4.70
N ILE A 175 -1.72 63.30 4.56
CA ILE A 175 -2.62 62.76 5.59
C ILE A 175 -2.90 61.28 5.33
N ALA A 176 -3.17 60.91 4.08
CA ALA A 176 -3.58 59.56 3.72
C ALA A 176 -2.46 58.52 3.91
N VAL A 177 -1.21 58.84 3.54
CA VAL A 177 -0.07 57.91 3.64
C VAL A 177 0.24 57.55 5.10
N PRO A 178 0.35 58.49 6.06
CA PRO A 178 0.53 58.14 7.47
C PRO A 178 -0.60 57.30 8.06
N ILE A 179 -1.86 57.56 7.66
CA ILE A 179 -3.02 56.76 8.09
C ILE A 179 -2.89 55.34 7.56
N GLY A 180 -2.61 55.18 6.26
CA GLY A 180 -2.40 53.87 5.63
C GLY A 180 -1.28 53.08 6.31
N ASN A 181 -0.13 53.72 6.53
CA ASN A 181 0.99 53.10 7.24
C ASN A 181 0.60 52.66 8.66
N LYS A 182 -0.13 53.49 9.40
CA LYS A 182 -0.57 53.16 10.77
C LYS A 182 -1.58 52.01 10.79
N VAL A 183 -2.48 51.95 9.80
CA VAL A 183 -3.41 50.83 9.65
C VAL A 183 -2.65 49.55 9.29
N GLY A 184 -1.69 49.61 8.37
CA GLY A 184 -0.83 48.47 8.03
C GLY A 184 -0.03 47.95 9.23
N GLU A 185 0.57 48.84 10.03
CA GLU A 185 1.21 48.47 11.30
C GLU A 185 0.23 47.84 12.28
N TYR A 186 -0.97 48.41 12.43
CA TYR A 186 -1.98 47.89 13.35
C TYR A 186 -2.42 46.48 12.97
N ILE A 187 -2.64 46.21 11.67
CA ILE A 187 -2.98 44.88 11.15
C ILE A 187 -1.82 43.90 11.43
N ARG A 188 -0.57 44.32 11.25
CA ARG A 188 0.60 43.46 11.51
C ARG A 188 0.73 43.10 12.99
N GLU A 189 0.54 44.08 13.88
CA GLU A 189 0.73 43.88 15.33
C GLU A 189 -0.47 43.19 15.99
N ASN A 190 -1.69 43.50 15.55
CA ASN A 190 -2.92 43.10 16.24
C ASN A 190 -3.83 42.20 15.38
N GLY A 191 -3.52 42.02 14.10
CA GLY A 191 -4.36 41.28 13.16
C GLY A 191 -4.60 39.85 13.61
N ARG A 192 -3.54 39.13 14.04
CA ARG A 192 -3.67 37.76 14.53
C ARG A 192 -4.64 37.63 15.72
N GLU A 193 -4.55 38.54 16.70
CA GLU A 193 -5.43 38.54 17.87
C GLU A 193 -6.91 38.82 17.49
N LYS A 194 -7.14 39.58 16.42
CA LYS A 194 -8.50 39.85 15.90
C LYS A 194 -9.03 38.78 14.96
N ILE A 195 -8.17 38.15 14.17
CA ILE A 195 -8.53 37.12 13.19
C ILE A 195 -8.80 35.79 13.87
N ARG A 196 -7.96 35.38 14.84
CA ARG A 196 -8.04 34.06 15.47
C ARG A 196 -9.44 33.76 16.05
N PRO A 197 -10.07 34.65 16.86
CA PRO A 197 -11.41 34.37 17.40
C PRO A 197 -12.49 34.24 16.32
N LEU A 198 -12.35 34.94 15.19
CA LEU A 198 -13.26 34.81 14.05
C LEU A 198 -13.08 33.46 13.37
N VAL A 199 -11.84 33.04 13.12
CA VAL A 199 -11.52 31.72 12.53
C VAL A 199 -12.03 30.58 13.42
N VAL A 200 -11.78 30.64 14.73
CA VAL A 200 -12.28 29.67 15.71
C VAL A 200 -13.81 29.58 15.67
N GLY A 201 -14.48 30.74 15.64
CA GLY A 201 -15.95 30.80 15.57
C GLY A 201 -16.51 30.20 14.28
N GLU A 202 -15.91 30.50 13.13
CA GLU A 202 -16.32 29.96 11.83
C GLU A 202 -16.07 28.45 11.72
N ILE A 203 -14.93 27.95 12.22
CA ILE A 203 -14.64 26.51 12.26
C ILE A 203 -15.64 25.80 13.17
N ALA A 204 -15.91 26.32 14.37
CA ALA A 204 -16.92 25.74 15.27
C ALA A 204 -18.33 25.77 14.67
N ALA A 205 -18.68 26.82 13.93
CA ALA A 205 -19.95 26.89 13.22
C ALA A 205 -20.04 25.85 12.09
N ALA A 206 -18.93 25.57 11.40
CA ALA A 206 -18.85 24.52 10.39
C ALA A 206 -18.96 23.11 11.01
N GLU A 207 -18.34 22.88 12.16
CA GLU A 207 -18.38 21.58 12.86
C GLU A 207 -19.79 21.14 13.22
N ASN A 208 -20.63 22.09 13.63
CA ASN A 208 -22.01 21.82 14.07
C ASN A 208 -23.01 21.66 12.91
N LYS A 209 -22.57 21.86 11.66
CA LYS A 209 -23.45 21.67 10.50
C LYS A 209 -23.48 20.19 10.09
N PRO A 210 -24.63 19.69 9.62
CA PRO A 210 -24.70 18.38 8.99
C PRO A 210 -23.70 18.30 7.83
N VAL A 211 -23.01 17.18 7.70
CA VAL A 211 -22.04 16.96 6.60
C VAL A 211 -22.72 17.16 5.24
N ALA A 212 -23.98 16.76 5.11
CA ALA A 212 -24.81 16.99 3.92
C ALA A 212 -24.91 18.47 3.53
N GLU A 213 -25.13 19.38 4.49
CA GLU A 213 -25.25 20.82 4.22
C GLU A 213 -23.89 21.43 3.84
N LEU A 214 -22.81 20.98 4.46
CA LEU A 214 -21.45 21.38 4.07
C LEU A 214 -21.15 20.91 2.63
N MET A 215 -21.60 19.72 2.26
CA MET A 215 -21.46 19.21 0.89
C MET A 215 -22.34 19.96 -0.11
N ASP A 216 -23.54 20.41 0.24
CA ASP A 216 -24.36 21.24 -0.65
C ASP A 216 -23.73 22.61 -0.92
N SER A 217 -22.97 23.15 0.04
CA SER A 217 -22.26 24.43 -0.12
C SER A 217 -21.12 24.38 -1.14
N VAL A 218 -20.67 23.18 -1.52
CA VAL A 218 -19.67 22.94 -2.56
C VAL A 218 -20.30 22.01 -3.61
N PRO A 219 -20.72 22.49 -4.80
CA PRO A 219 -21.43 21.68 -5.79
C PRO A 219 -20.51 20.65 -6.46
N LEU A 220 -20.09 19.64 -5.70
CA LEU A 220 -19.35 18.48 -6.16
C LEU A 220 -20.37 17.48 -6.66
N LYS A 221 -20.50 17.38 -7.98
CA LYS A 221 -21.23 16.27 -8.59
C LYS A 221 -20.53 14.96 -8.25
N ASP A 222 -21.28 13.85 -8.26
CA ASP A 222 -20.75 12.49 -8.06
C ASP A 222 -19.52 12.21 -8.94
N GLU A 223 -19.50 12.70 -10.18
CA GLU A 223 -18.34 12.56 -11.06
C GLU A 223 -17.07 13.21 -10.47
N LYS A 224 -17.21 14.39 -9.84
CA LYS A 224 -16.07 15.11 -9.27
C LYS A 224 -15.57 14.47 -7.98
N ILE A 225 -16.46 13.89 -7.18
CA ILE A 225 -16.08 13.10 -6.00
C ILE A 225 -15.28 11.87 -6.44
N ARG A 226 -15.75 11.15 -7.47
CA ARG A 226 -15.01 9.99 -8.00
C ARG A 226 -13.64 10.38 -8.54
N GLU A 227 -13.54 11.48 -9.29
CA GLU A 227 -12.23 12.01 -9.75
C GLU A 227 -11.29 12.33 -8.58
N LEU A 228 -11.77 13.03 -7.55
CA LEU A 228 -10.97 13.38 -6.37
C LEU A 228 -10.50 12.14 -5.60
N VAL A 229 -11.38 11.15 -5.42
CA VAL A 229 -11.05 9.88 -4.76
C VAL A 229 -10.07 9.08 -5.58
N GLU A 230 -10.23 9.03 -6.91
CA GLU A 230 -9.30 8.34 -7.80
C GLU A 230 -7.92 9.01 -7.75
N ASP A 231 -7.84 10.33 -7.89
CA ASP A 231 -6.58 11.08 -7.81
C ASP A 231 -5.90 10.90 -6.45
N ALA A 232 -6.67 10.96 -5.36
CA ALA A 232 -6.15 10.73 -4.01
C ALA A 232 -5.63 9.30 -3.84
N TYR A 233 -6.36 8.29 -4.35
CA TYR A 233 -5.94 6.89 -4.30
C TYR A 233 -4.66 6.66 -5.12
N VAL A 234 -4.63 7.13 -6.36
CA VAL A 234 -3.45 7.01 -7.23
C VAL A 234 -2.26 7.70 -6.60
N THR A 235 -2.44 8.90 -6.06
CA THR A 235 -1.36 9.64 -5.37
C THR A 235 -0.87 8.87 -4.15
N PHE A 236 -1.77 8.35 -3.31
CA PHE A 236 -1.41 7.57 -2.13
C PHE A 236 -0.64 6.30 -2.50
N VAL A 237 -1.17 5.50 -3.43
CA VAL A 237 -0.53 4.25 -3.85
C VAL A 237 0.81 4.55 -4.52
N THR A 238 0.92 5.54 -5.40
CA THR A 238 2.21 5.86 -6.05
C THR A 238 3.29 6.32 -5.06
N HIS A 239 2.92 6.99 -3.96
CA HIS A 239 3.89 7.47 -2.96
C HIS A 239 4.21 6.43 -1.87
N HIS A 240 3.29 5.51 -1.58
CA HIS A 240 3.44 4.57 -0.46
C HIS A 240 3.50 3.10 -0.85
N ALA A 241 3.23 2.73 -2.10
CA ALA A 241 3.17 1.31 -2.49
C ALA A 241 4.52 0.59 -2.34
N GLU A 242 5.65 1.26 -2.58
CA GLU A 242 6.97 0.65 -2.32
C GLU A 242 7.17 0.35 -0.83
N GLU A 243 6.76 1.25 0.05
CA GLU A 243 6.84 1.06 1.50
C GLU A 243 5.91 -0.06 1.96
N ILE A 244 4.68 -0.07 1.43
CA ILE A 244 3.68 -1.10 1.69
C ILE A 244 4.22 -2.46 1.23
N ALA A 245 4.67 -2.57 -0.02
CA ALA A 245 5.25 -3.79 -0.60
C ALA A 245 6.50 -4.25 0.16
N GLY A 246 7.32 -3.31 0.66
CA GLY A 246 8.46 -3.62 1.51
C GLY A 246 8.11 -4.33 2.83
N LYS A 247 6.89 -4.17 3.33
CA LYS A 247 6.37 -4.87 4.52
C LYS A 247 5.76 -6.24 4.20
N PHE A 248 5.48 -6.54 2.93
CA PHE A 248 4.99 -7.86 2.50
C PHE A 248 6.17 -8.82 2.27
N HIS A 249 6.64 -9.47 3.33
CA HIS A 249 7.69 -10.49 3.27
C HIS A 249 7.15 -11.86 2.81
N VAL A 250 6.72 -11.96 1.55
CA VAL A 250 6.12 -13.19 0.99
C VAL A 250 7.05 -14.40 1.12
N GLU A 251 8.35 -14.21 0.92
CA GLU A 251 9.38 -15.25 1.11
C GLU A 251 9.27 -15.93 2.48
N GLN A 252 9.27 -15.12 3.56
CA GLN A 252 9.20 -15.60 4.94
C GLN A 252 7.86 -16.29 5.21
N VAL A 253 6.76 -15.72 4.72
CA VAL A 253 5.42 -16.29 4.88
C VAL A 253 5.34 -17.68 4.22
N VAL A 254 5.88 -17.83 3.00
CA VAL A 254 5.92 -19.11 2.29
C VAL A 254 6.83 -20.11 3.02
N GLU A 255 8.02 -19.69 3.44
CA GLU A 255 8.95 -20.55 4.18
C GLU A 255 8.32 -21.07 5.49
N GLU A 256 7.75 -20.18 6.30
CA GLU A 256 7.07 -20.53 7.54
C GLU A 256 5.90 -21.47 7.29
N LYS A 257 5.09 -21.19 6.25
CA LYS A 257 3.94 -22.02 5.94
C LYS A 257 4.36 -23.43 5.54
N VAL A 258 5.40 -23.58 4.72
CA VAL A 258 5.94 -24.89 4.30
C VAL A 258 6.59 -25.62 5.47
N ASN A 259 7.27 -24.93 6.38
CA ASN A 259 7.84 -25.54 7.59
C ASN A 259 6.77 -26.02 8.59
N GLN A 260 5.60 -25.38 8.62
CA GLN A 260 4.47 -25.79 9.45
C GLN A 260 3.68 -26.99 8.89
N MET A 261 3.87 -27.32 7.60
CA MET A 261 3.21 -28.47 6.98
C MET A 261 3.73 -29.79 7.57
N ASP A 262 2.83 -30.76 7.69
CA ASP A 262 3.22 -32.12 8.04
C ASP A 262 4.06 -32.74 6.92
N VAL A 263 5.01 -33.61 7.29
CA VAL A 263 5.92 -34.28 6.35
C VAL A 263 5.16 -35.00 5.22
N LEU A 264 3.97 -35.56 5.51
CA LEU A 264 3.11 -36.22 4.53
C LEU A 264 2.53 -35.25 3.50
N GLU A 265 2.25 -34.03 3.90
CA GLU A 265 1.68 -32.99 3.04
C GLU A 265 2.74 -32.47 2.06
N VAL A 266 3.97 -32.28 2.56
CA VAL A 266 5.14 -31.97 1.72
C VAL A 266 5.45 -33.11 0.75
N GLU A 267 5.39 -34.37 1.21
CA GLU A 267 5.51 -35.55 0.33
C GLU A 267 4.45 -35.54 -0.77
N HIS A 268 3.19 -35.26 -0.44
CA HIS A 268 2.11 -35.21 -1.41
C HIS A 268 2.30 -34.10 -2.46
N LEU A 269 2.70 -32.90 -2.03
CA LEU A 269 2.99 -31.78 -2.92
C LEU A 269 4.12 -32.12 -3.91
N LEU A 270 5.23 -32.66 -3.40
CA LEU A 270 6.38 -33.00 -4.23
C LEU A 270 6.12 -34.19 -5.15
N LEU A 271 5.45 -35.24 -4.66
CA LEU A 271 5.05 -36.37 -5.51
C LEU A 271 4.04 -35.95 -6.58
N GLY A 272 3.16 -35.00 -6.30
CA GLY A 272 2.23 -34.44 -7.28
C GLY A 272 2.95 -33.91 -8.53
N VAL A 273 4.11 -33.28 -8.33
CA VAL A 273 4.91 -32.71 -9.43
C VAL A 273 5.89 -33.74 -10.01
N MET A 274 6.57 -34.52 -9.17
CA MET A 274 7.73 -35.33 -9.57
C MET A 274 7.41 -36.79 -9.94
N LYS A 275 6.18 -37.29 -9.72
CA LYS A 275 5.85 -38.73 -9.89
C LYS A 275 6.22 -39.27 -11.27
N LYS A 276 5.98 -38.49 -12.33
CA LYS A 276 6.31 -38.90 -13.71
C LYS A 276 7.81 -39.03 -13.90
N GLU A 277 8.58 -38.07 -13.42
CA GLU A 277 10.04 -38.06 -13.53
C GLU A 277 10.66 -39.21 -12.73
N LEU A 278 10.21 -39.44 -11.51
CA LEU A 278 10.68 -40.55 -10.68
C LEU A 278 10.41 -41.91 -11.31
N ASN A 279 9.23 -42.11 -11.90
CA ASN A 279 8.89 -43.33 -12.64
C ASN A 279 9.77 -43.50 -13.89
N ALA A 280 10.13 -42.41 -14.58
CA ALA A 280 11.05 -42.47 -15.71
C ALA A 280 12.44 -42.96 -15.27
N VAL A 281 12.96 -42.50 -14.12
CA VAL A 281 14.23 -43.02 -13.58
C VAL A 281 14.13 -44.52 -13.26
N VAL A 282 13.01 -44.99 -12.69
CA VAL A 282 12.80 -46.42 -12.40
C VAL A 282 12.77 -47.26 -13.67
N ASN A 283 12.06 -46.80 -14.71
CA ASN A 283 12.01 -47.48 -16.00
C ASN A 283 13.37 -47.47 -16.71
N LEU A 284 14.13 -46.38 -16.60
CA LEU A 284 15.48 -46.29 -17.14
C LEU A 284 16.42 -47.30 -16.44
N GLY A 285 16.28 -47.48 -15.13
CA GLY A 285 16.99 -48.52 -14.38
C GLY A 285 16.72 -49.93 -14.92
N ALA A 286 15.47 -50.23 -15.25
CA ALA A 286 15.09 -51.49 -15.86
C ALA A 286 15.70 -51.66 -17.27
N LEU A 287 15.67 -50.60 -18.08
CA LEU A 287 16.24 -50.60 -19.43
C LEU A 287 17.77 -50.80 -19.39
N ILE A 288 18.47 -50.08 -18.51
CA ILE A 288 19.92 -50.23 -18.35
C ILE A 288 20.26 -51.64 -17.87
N GLY A 289 19.51 -52.16 -16.88
CA GLY A 289 19.69 -53.53 -16.41
C GLY A 289 19.49 -54.58 -17.51
N PHE A 290 18.50 -54.36 -18.38
CA PHE A 290 18.27 -55.19 -19.57
C PHE A 290 19.46 -55.15 -20.53
N LEU A 291 19.96 -53.96 -20.86
CA LEU A 291 21.09 -53.76 -21.77
C LEU A 291 22.38 -54.39 -21.22
N ILE A 292 22.66 -54.24 -19.93
CA ILE A 292 23.82 -54.87 -19.28
C ILE A 292 23.68 -56.39 -19.34
N GLY A 293 22.49 -56.94 -19.09
CA GLY A 293 22.25 -58.37 -19.21
C GLY A 293 22.39 -58.89 -20.65
N LEU A 294 22.10 -58.07 -21.66
CA LEU A 294 22.38 -58.40 -23.08
C LEU A 294 23.88 -58.38 -23.38
N LEU A 295 24.62 -57.42 -22.85
CA LEU A 295 26.07 -57.35 -23.01
C LEU A 295 26.77 -58.56 -22.39
N ASN A 296 26.30 -59.04 -21.25
CA ASN A 296 26.80 -60.27 -20.61
C ASN A 296 26.57 -61.55 -21.44
N LEU A 297 25.80 -61.50 -22.52
CA LEU A 297 25.67 -62.62 -23.46
C LEU A 297 26.72 -62.59 -24.58
N LEU A 298 27.34 -61.42 -24.81
CA LEU A 298 28.33 -61.20 -25.86
C LEU A 298 29.78 -61.45 -25.39
N PHE A 299 30.01 -61.42 -24.07
CA PHE A 299 31.31 -61.65 -23.41
C PHE A 299 31.24 -62.86 -22.50
#